data_AF-A0A1R1MM66-F1
#
_entry.id   AF-A0A1R1MM66-F1
#
_cell.length_a   1.000
_cell.length_b   1.000
_cell.length_c   1.000
_cell.angle_alpha   90.00
_cell.angle_beta   90.00
_cell.angle_gamma   90.00
#
_symmetry.space_group_name_H-M   'P 1'
#
loop_
_entity.id
_entity.type
_entity.pdbx_description
1 polymer ?
#
loop_
_entity_poly.entity_id
_entity_poly.type
_entity_poly.pdbx_seq_one_letter_code
_entity_poly.pdbx_strand_id
1 'polypeptide(L)'
;MGLEEKIKEQDLKAENVFVASLLAGLNEFGILNQGIINLTGGRIGDFLFQFAKVKGFAISPFLSLEEQVKKAIVFLNERLRIGKVFVEFAGEDFFIKVYSSSCRFCPKGVGEAELEGTLCPFPKIFERFLELSCRNGIVVVPEDIDMKTLVKREGFCVIHYRCVK
;
A
#
# COMPACT_ATOMS: atom_id res chain seq x y z
N MET A 1 -13.47 6.71 17.47
CA MET A 1 -12.82 5.48 17.95
C MET A 1 -11.39 5.80 18.29
N GLY A 2 -11.03 5.68 19.57
CA GLY A 2 -9.67 5.95 20.04
C GLY A 2 -8.69 4.84 19.67
N LEU A 3 -7.39 5.07 19.86
CA LEU A 3 -6.34 4.09 19.60
C LEU A 3 -6.55 2.75 20.35
N GLU A 4 -6.94 2.77 21.63
CA GLU A 4 -7.15 1.55 22.42
C GLU A 4 -8.21 0.62 21.82
N GLU A 5 -9.32 1.19 21.36
CA GLU A 5 -10.39 0.46 20.68
C GLU A 5 -9.88 -0.13 19.36
N LYS A 6 -9.14 0.65 18.57
CA LYS A 6 -8.51 0.18 17.32
C LYS A 6 -7.55 -0.98 17.55
N ILE A 7 -6.74 -0.93 18.61
CA ILE A 7 -5.81 -2.01 18.96
C ILE A 7 -6.58 -3.31 19.17
N LYS A 8 -7.68 -3.26 19.92
CA LYS A 8 -8.51 -4.43 20.22
C LYS A 8 -9.27 -4.93 18.99
N GLU A 9 -9.97 -4.05 18.29
CA GLU A 9 -10.84 -4.43 17.17
C GLU A 9 -10.09 -4.90 15.93
N GLN A 10 -8.95 -4.27 15.64
CA GLN A 10 -8.15 -4.60 14.46
C GLN A 10 -7.04 -5.61 14.76
N ASP A 11 -6.85 -5.99 16.03
CA ASP A 11 -5.72 -6.80 16.51
C ASP A 11 -4.41 -6.20 15.99
N LEU A 12 -4.17 -4.94 16.36
CA LEU A 12 -2.97 -4.19 15.95
C LEU A 12 -1.76 -4.73 16.72
N LYS A 13 -0.69 -4.98 15.98
CA LYS A 13 0.60 -5.33 16.56
C LYS A 13 1.47 -4.09 16.78
N ALA A 14 2.53 -4.25 17.56
CA ALA A 14 3.46 -3.16 17.85
C ALA A 14 4.03 -2.52 16.57
N GLU A 15 4.35 -3.31 15.55
CA GLU A 15 4.83 -2.82 14.25
C GLU A 15 3.80 -1.95 13.51
N ASN A 16 2.51 -2.24 13.66
CA ASN A 16 1.44 -1.45 13.05
C ASN A 16 1.38 -0.06 13.69
N VAL A 17 1.38 -0.03 15.02
CA VAL A 17 1.36 1.21 15.81
C VAL A 17 2.62 2.02 15.54
N PHE A 18 3.80 1.38 15.56
CA PHE A 18 5.09 2.03 15.33
C PHE A 18 5.16 2.74 13.98
N VAL A 19 4.80 2.06 12.88
CA VAL A 19 4.86 2.66 11.54
C VAL A 19 3.81 3.76 11.39
N ALA A 20 2.58 3.54 11.87
CA ALA A 20 1.52 4.52 11.74
C ALA A 20 1.81 5.80 12.55
N SER A 21 2.32 5.67 13.78
CA SER A 21 2.67 6.82 14.62
C SER A 21 3.92 7.55 14.13
N LEU A 22 4.90 6.83 13.58
CA LEU A 22 6.07 7.45 12.95
C LEU A 22 5.66 8.34 11.76
N LEU A 23 4.81 7.82 10.87
CA LEU A 23 4.34 8.58 9.71
C LEU A 23 3.47 9.78 10.13
N ALA A 24 2.62 9.58 11.15
CA ALA A 24 1.81 10.63 11.75
C ALA A 24 2.67 11.77 12.31
N GLY A 25 3.64 11.45 13.17
CA GLY A 25 4.54 12.43 13.76
C GLY A 25 5.36 13.18 12.70
N LEU A 26 5.94 12.48 11.71
CA LEU A 26 6.68 13.13 10.62
C LEU A 26 5.81 14.13 9.83
N ASN A 27 4.52 13.82 9.65
CA ASN A 27 3.57 14.73 9.00
C ASN A 27 3.27 15.96 9.88
N GLU A 28 3.05 15.76 11.18
CA GLU A 28 2.79 16.86 12.12
C GLU A 28 3.94 17.87 12.19
N PHE A 29 5.18 17.41 11.99
CA PHE A 29 6.36 18.28 11.91
C PHE A 29 6.60 18.89 10.51
N GLY A 30 5.70 18.68 9.54
CA GLY A 30 5.82 19.19 8.18
C GLY A 30 6.98 18.57 7.38
N ILE A 31 7.55 17.46 7.86
CA ILE A 31 8.65 16.76 7.19
C ILE A 31 8.10 15.94 6.04
N LEU A 32 6.98 15.25 6.28
CA LEU A 32 6.43 14.30 5.34
C LEU A 32 5.78 15.01 4.14
N ASN A 33 6.19 14.64 2.93
CA ASN A 33 5.55 15.05 1.68
C ASN A 33 5.50 13.87 0.69
N GLN A 34 4.80 14.05 -0.43
CA GLN A 34 4.62 12.97 -1.41
C GLN A 34 5.96 12.46 -1.99
N GLY A 35 6.95 13.33 -2.15
CA GLY A 35 8.28 12.96 -2.63
C GLY A 35 9.00 12.01 -1.66
N ILE A 36 8.99 12.33 -0.37
CA ILE A 36 9.56 11.47 0.68
C ILE A 36 8.79 10.15 0.77
N ILE A 37 7.44 10.20 0.75
CA ILE A 37 6.61 9.00 0.76
C ILE A 37 6.92 8.09 -0.42
N ASN A 38 7.08 8.65 -1.62
CA ASN A 38 7.39 7.87 -2.81
C ASN A 38 8.81 7.26 -2.72
N LEU A 39 9.81 8.04 -2.33
CA LEU A 39 11.18 7.54 -2.17
C LEU A 39 11.25 6.40 -1.15
N THR A 40 10.65 6.62 0.03
CA THR A 40 10.67 5.65 1.12
C THR A 40 9.82 4.42 0.79
N GLY A 41 8.65 4.62 0.18
CA GLY A 41 7.77 3.54 -0.27
C GLY A 41 8.42 2.65 -1.31
N GLY A 42 9.16 3.22 -2.26
CA GLY A 42 9.93 2.44 -3.24
C GLY A 42 11.00 1.58 -2.57
N ARG A 43 11.78 2.18 -1.66
CA ARG A 43 12.80 1.47 -0.86
C ARG A 43 12.19 0.32 -0.04
N ILE A 44 11.03 0.56 0.58
CA ILE A 44 10.31 -0.48 1.33
C ILE A 44 9.85 -1.60 0.38
N GLY A 45 9.32 -1.27 -0.80
CA GLY A 45 8.93 -2.24 -1.82
C GLY A 45 10.09 -3.15 -2.25
N ASP A 46 11.28 -2.58 -2.49
CA ASP A 46 12.50 -3.34 -2.78
C ASP A 46 12.83 -4.34 -1.66
N PHE A 47 12.81 -3.88 -0.40
CA PHE A 47 13.15 -4.71 0.75
C PHE A 47 12.12 -5.78 1.03
N LEU A 48 10.83 -5.49 0.84
CA LEU A 48 9.78 -6.50 0.92
C LEU A 48 9.93 -7.55 -0.16
N PHE A 49 10.33 -7.18 -1.38
CA PHE A 49 10.61 -8.15 -2.44
C PHE A 49 11.82 -9.03 -2.10
N GLN A 50 12.91 -8.45 -1.57
CA GLN A 50 14.06 -9.22 -1.10
C GLN A 50 13.68 -10.18 0.03
N PHE A 51 12.90 -9.70 1.00
CA PHE A 51 12.35 -10.55 2.07
C PHE A 51 11.51 -11.69 1.50
N ALA A 52 10.64 -11.40 0.54
CA ALA A 52 9.80 -12.38 -0.12
C ALA A 52 10.63 -13.49 -0.77
N LYS A 53 11.69 -13.12 -1.52
CA LYS A 53 12.61 -14.07 -2.13
C LYS A 53 13.27 -14.99 -1.09
N VAL A 54 13.74 -14.44 0.03
CA VAL A 54 14.34 -15.24 1.12
C VAL A 54 13.32 -16.18 1.75
N LYS A 55 12.03 -15.80 1.78
CA LYS A 55 10.93 -16.66 2.24
C LYS A 55 10.37 -17.60 1.17
N GLY A 56 11.07 -17.75 0.03
CA GLY A 56 10.69 -18.67 -1.03
C GLY A 56 9.50 -18.21 -1.87
N PHE A 57 9.13 -16.93 -1.80
CA PHE A 57 8.10 -16.38 -2.68
C PHE A 57 8.58 -16.40 -4.13
N ALA A 58 7.79 -17.01 -5.00
CA ALA A 58 8.02 -17.03 -6.43
C ALA A 58 6.68 -16.94 -7.15
N ILE A 59 6.66 -16.16 -8.23
CA ILE A 59 5.53 -16.08 -9.16
C ILE A 59 5.95 -16.79 -10.45
N SER A 60 5.12 -17.72 -10.90
CA SER A 60 5.34 -18.40 -12.17
C SER A 60 5.13 -17.41 -13.32
N PRO A 61 6.07 -17.33 -14.30
CA PRO A 61 5.94 -16.45 -15.45
C PRO A 61 4.82 -16.87 -16.42
N PHE A 62 4.29 -18.09 -16.26
CA PHE A 62 3.20 -18.62 -17.10
C PHE A 62 1.81 -18.20 -16.62
N LEU A 63 1.71 -17.52 -15.47
CA LEU A 63 0.44 -16.99 -14.98
C LEU A 63 0.06 -15.71 -15.72
N SER A 64 -1.23 -15.46 -15.86
CA SER A 64 -1.72 -14.17 -16.34
C SER A 64 -1.29 -13.04 -15.40
N LEU A 65 -1.11 -11.81 -15.92
CA LEU A 65 -0.75 -10.65 -15.09
C LEU A 65 -1.69 -10.49 -13.89
N GLU A 66 -2.98 -10.72 -14.10
CA GLU A 66 -4.00 -10.67 -13.05
C GLU A 66 -3.71 -11.65 -11.91
N GLU A 67 -3.40 -12.90 -12.23
CA GLU A 67 -3.03 -13.91 -11.23
C GLU A 67 -1.71 -13.58 -10.53
N GLN A 68 -0.73 -13.03 -11.26
CA GLN A 68 0.55 -12.61 -10.69
C GLN A 68 0.34 -11.49 -9.65
N VAL A 69 -0.38 -10.42 -10.02
CA VAL A 69 -0.68 -9.29 -9.13
C VAL A 69 -1.49 -9.76 -7.93
N LYS A 70 -2.54 -10.58 -8.14
CA LYS A 70 -3.33 -11.14 -7.04
C LYS A 70 -2.47 -11.94 -6.06
N LYS A 71 -1.59 -12.83 -6.54
CA LYS A 71 -0.66 -13.59 -5.68
C LYS A 71 0.30 -12.69 -4.92
N ALA A 72 0.87 -11.67 -5.57
CA ALA A 72 1.76 -10.71 -4.93
C ALA A 72 1.06 -9.92 -3.81
N ILE A 73 -0.15 -9.41 -4.07
CA ILE A 73 -0.91 -8.64 -3.09
C ILE A 73 -1.39 -9.52 -1.93
N VAL A 74 -1.82 -10.76 -2.19
CA VAL A 74 -2.15 -11.74 -1.14
C VAL A 74 -0.93 -11.98 -0.25
N PHE A 75 0.24 -12.28 -0.85
CA PHE A 75 1.47 -12.49 -0.10
C PHE A 75 1.81 -11.29 0.81
N LEU A 76 1.76 -10.07 0.28
CA LEU A 76 2.02 -8.87 1.07
C LEU A 76 1.01 -8.70 2.20
N ASN A 77 -0.28 -8.88 1.91
CA ASN A 77 -1.33 -8.68 2.90
C ASN A 77 -1.28 -9.72 4.01
N GLU A 78 -0.93 -10.98 3.73
CA GLU A 78 -0.74 -12.02 4.75
C GLU A 78 0.42 -11.69 5.70
N ARG A 79 1.50 -11.09 5.19
CA ARG A 79 2.70 -10.78 5.98
C ARG A 79 2.60 -9.48 6.76
N LEU A 80 2.08 -8.44 6.11
CA LEU A 80 1.94 -7.13 6.73
C LEU A 80 0.65 -6.99 7.50
N ARG A 81 -0.37 -7.81 7.21
CA ARG A 81 -1.73 -7.69 7.74
C ARG A 81 -2.32 -6.31 7.44
N ILE A 82 -2.22 -5.84 6.19
CA ILE A 82 -2.63 -4.48 5.80
C ILE A 82 -4.09 -4.25 6.17
N GLY A 83 -4.99 -5.15 5.78
CA GLY A 83 -6.43 -5.04 6.02
C GLY A 83 -7.24 -5.87 5.04
N LYS A 84 -8.48 -5.45 4.76
CA LYS A 84 -9.28 -5.99 3.64
C LYS A 84 -8.80 -5.33 2.34
N VAL A 85 -8.20 -6.13 1.46
CA VAL A 85 -7.61 -5.68 0.20
C VAL A 85 -8.27 -6.40 -0.96
N PHE A 86 -8.63 -5.66 -2.00
CA PHE A 86 -9.25 -6.17 -3.23
C PHE A 86 -8.44 -5.71 -4.44
N VAL A 87 -8.39 -6.55 -5.47
CA VAL A 87 -7.72 -6.24 -6.74
C VAL A 87 -8.75 -6.42 -7.85
N GLU A 88 -8.98 -5.37 -8.63
CA GLU A 88 -9.93 -5.35 -9.74
C GLU A 88 -9.21 -4.95 -11.03
N PHE A 89 -9.40 -5.72 -12.09
CA PHE A 89 -8.79 -5.48 -13.40
C PHE A 89 -9.78 -4.83 -14.37
N ALA A 90 -9.28 -3.93 -15.20
CA ALA A 90 -9.97 -3.24 -16.27
C ALA A 90 -9.04 -3.12 -17.49
N GLY A 91 -8.80 -4.24 -18.18
CA GLY A 91 -7.86 -4.29 -19.31
C GLY A 91 -6.41 -4.18 -18.84
N GLU A 92 -5.67 -3.19 -19.36
CA GLU A 92 -4.28 -2.90 -18.95
C GLU A 92 -4.19 -2.11 -17.63
N ASP A 93 -5.33 -1.59 -17.16
CA ASP A 93 -5.47 -0.89 -15.90
C ASP A 93 -5.95 -1.86 -14.81
N PHE A 94 -5.54 -1.63 -13.57
CA PHE A 94 -6.07 -2.33 -12.42
C PHE A 94 -6.07 -1.45 -11.17
N PHE A 95 -6.91 -1.80 -10.22
CA PHE A 95 -7.14 -1.05 -8.99
C PHE A 95 -6.87 -1.94 -7.79
N ILE A 96 -6.05 -1.43 -6.86
CA ILE A 96 -5.92 -2.02 -5.52
C ILE A 96 -6.76 -1.17 -4.58
N LYS A 97 -7.77 -1.80 -3.97
CA LYS A 97 -8.69 -1.17 -3.03
C LYS A 97 -8.41 -1.68 -1.62
N VAL A 98 -8.10 -0.79 -0.70
CA VAL A 98 -7.92 -1.11 0.72
C VAL A 98 -9.08 -0.52 1.50
N TYR A 99 -9.84 -1.34 2.21
CA TYR A 99 -10.98 -0.86 3.01
C TYR A 99 -10.45 0.00 4.18
N SER A 100 -10.80 1.28 4.21
CA SER A 100 -10.09 2.29 4.99
C SER A 100 -10.15 2.05 6.50
N SER A 101 -11.29 1.55 6.99
CA SER A 101 -11.48 1.24 8.42
C SER A 101 -10.76 -0.04 8.87
N SER A 102 -10.22 -0.83 7.93
CA SER A 102 -9.46 -2.06 8.24
C SER A 102 -7.95 -1.90 8.09
N CYS A 103 -7.47 -0.73 7.61
CA CYS A 103 -6.06 -0.52 7.33
C CYS A 103 -5.25 -0.33 8.63
N ARG A 104 -4.36 -1.28 8.92
CA ARG A 104 -3.57 -1.30 10.16
C ARG A 104 -2.38 -0.33 10.18
N PHE A 105 -2.02 0.26 9.05
CA PHE A 105 -0.90 1.21 8.94
C PHE A 105 -1.36 2.62 8.56
N CYS A 106 -2.65 2.90 8.66
CA CYS A 106 -3.20 4.21 8.30
C CYS A 106 -2.66 5.27 9.27
N PRO A 107 -1.87 6.27 8.85
CA PRO A 107 -1.34 7.26 9.79
C PRO A 107 -2.45 8.17 10.35
N LYS A 108 -3.50 8.44 9.57
CA LYS A 108 -4.71 9.12 10.06
C LYS A 108 -5.56 8.24 10.98
N GLY A 109 -5.63 6.95 10.67
CA GLY A 109 -6.46 5.99 11.40
C GLY A 109 -5.81 5.57 12.71
N VAL A 110 -4.66 4.92 12.63
CA VAL A 110 -3.93 4.35 13.77
C VAL A 110 -3.00 5.39 14.41
N GLY A 111 -2.34 6.23 13.61
CA GLY A 111 -1.44 7.27 14.12
C GLY A 111 -2.15 8.55 14.57
N GLU A 112 -3.47 8.63 14.41
CA GLU A 112 -4.33 9.76 14.83
C GLU A 112 -3.95 11.15 14.28
N ALA A 113 -3.12 11.22 13.23
CA ALA A 113 -2.74 12.47 12.59
C ALA A 113 -3.81 13.04 11.66
N GLU A 114 -3.93 14.37 11.63
CA GLU A 114 -4.55 15.07 10.50
C GLU A 114 -3.55 15.15 9.34
N LEU A 115 -3.73 14.28 8.35
CA LEU A 115 -2.94 14.29 7.13
C LEU A 115 -3.59 15.23 6.10
N GLU A 116 -2.81 16.17 5.57
CA GLU A 116 -3.17 16.86 4.32
C GLU A 116 -2.96 15.89 3.15
N GLY A 117 -4.03 15.59 2.41
CA GLY A 117 -3.98 14.69 1.26
C GLY A 117 -3.84 13.20 1.62
N THR A 118 -3.19 12.45 0.72
CA THR A 118 -3.16 10.97 0.74
C THR A 118 -1.74 10.45 0.89
N LEU A 119 -1.05 10.88 1.95
CA LEU A 119 0.33 10.54 2.31
C LEU A 119 0.50 9.09 2.80
N CYS A 120 -0.08 8.15 2.06
CA CYS A 120 0.02 6.72 2.28
C CYS A 120 1.22 6.18 1.52
N PRO A 121 2.07 5.32 2.12
CA PRO A 121 3.20 4.73 1.42
C PRO A 121 2.81 3.54 0.52
N PHE A 122 1.64 2.94 0.73
CA PHE A 122 1.22 1.73 0.00
C PHE A 122 1.17 1.87 -1.53
N PRO A 123 0.74 2.99 -2.13
CA PRO A 123 0.82 3.17 -3.58
C PRO A 123 2.20 2.84 -4.14
N LYS A 124 3.25 3.42 -3.57
CA LYS A 124 4.61 3.22 -4.07
C LYS A 124 5.24 1.91 -3.61
N ILE A 125 4.86 1.39 -2.43
CA ILE A 125 5.26 0.05 -1.97
C ILE A 125 4.73 -1.01 -2.92
N PHE A 126 3.44 -0.98 -3.24
CA PHE A 126 2.81 -1.96 -4.12
C PHE A 126 3.36 -1.85 -5.53
N GLU A 127 3.44 -0.64 -6.10
CA GLU A 127 4.05 -0.43 -7.42
C GLU A 127 5.40 -1.13 -7.53
N ARG A 128 6.30 -0.83 -6.58
CA ARG A 128 7.67 -1.34 -6.65
C ARG A 128 7.74 -2.84 -6.40
N PHE A 129 6.96 -3.36 -5.46
CA PHE A 129 6.92 -4.80 -5.21
C PHE A 129 6.34 -5.57 -6.41
N LEU A 130 5.31 -5.03 -7.05
CA LEU A 130 4.65 -5.62 -8.22
C LEU A 130 5.56 -5.61 -9.44
N GLU A 131 6.22 -4.49 -9.72
CA GLU A 131 7.21 -4.37 -10.81
C GLU A 131 8.27 -5.48 -10.73
N LEU A 132 8.83 -5.70 -9.53
CA LEU A 132 9.87 -6.71 -9.31
C LEU A 132 9.33 -8.15 -9.34
N SER A 133 8.09 -8.36 -8.92
CA SER A 133 7.50 -9.70 -8.80
C SER A 133 6.83 -10.21 -10.08
N CYS A 134 6.20 -9.31 -10.85
CA CYS A 134 5.38 -9.66 -12.01
C CYS A 134 6.13 -9.53 -13.35
N ARG A 135 7.41 -9.10 -13.34
CA ARG A 135 8.27 -8.93 -14.53
C ARG A 135 7.64 -8.11 -15.66
N ASN A 136 6.76 -7.18 -15.30
CA ASN A 136 6.13 -6.23 -16.22
C ASN A 136 6.40 -4.83 -15.68
N GLY A 137 6.42 -3.84 -16.57
CA GLY A 137 6.40 -2.45 -16.12
C GLY A 137 5.05 -2.20 -15.47
N ILE A 138 5.03 -1.89 -14.17
CA ILE A 138 3.82 -1.53 -13.44
C ILE A 138 4.06 -0.15 -12.88
N VAL A 139 3.18 0.78 -13.25
CA VAL A 139 3.25 2.17 -12.79
C VAL A 139 1.98 2.54 -12.06
N VAL A 140 2.12 3.32 -10.99
CA VAL A 140 0.97 3.95 -10.35
C VAL A 140 0.48 5.08 -11.25
N VAL A 141 -0.83 5.16 -11.47
CA VAL A 141 -1.46 6.20 -12.28
C VAL A 141 -2.15 7.18 -11.33
N PRO A 142 -1.72 8.46 -11.31
CA PRO A 142 -2.43 9.49 -10.56
C PRO A 142 -3.82 9.73 -11.15
N GLU A 143 -4.85 9.88 -10.29
CA GLU A 143 -6.23 10.05 -10.76
C GLU A 143 -6.65 11.51 -10.98
N ASP A 144 -5.85 12.49 -10.54
CA ASP A 144 -6.21 13.91 -10.60
C ASP A 144 -5.03 14.84 -10.93
N ILE A 145 -5.35 16.12 -11.15
CA ILE A 145 -4.39 17.20 -11.45
C ILE A 145 -3.41 17.42 -10.28
N ASP A 146 -3.85 17.11 -9.06
CA ASP A 146 -3.04 17.19 -7.84
C ASP A 146 -2.06 15.99 -7.72
N MET A 147 -2.02 15.12 -8.74
CA MET A 147 -1.16 13.94 -8.81
C MET A 147 -1.40 12.97 -7.63
N LYS A 148 -2.63 12.89 -7.12
CA LYS A 148 -2.97 11.96 -6.04
C LYS A 148 -2.91 10.53 -6.54
N THR A 149 -2.02 9.76 -5.93
CA THR A 149 -1.86 8.32 -6.19
C THR A 149 -2.81 7.47 -5.34
N LEU A 150 -3.70 8.07 -4.57
CA LEU A 150 -4.70 7.37 -3.77
C LEU A 150 -5.93 8.25 -3.64
N VAL A 151 -7.11 7.68 -3.87
CA VAL A 151 -8.39 8.40 -3.74
C VAL A 151 -9.31 7.64 -2.80
N LYS A 152 -10.02 8.34 -1.92
CA LYS A 152 -11.03 7.71 -1.05
C LYS A 152 -12.38 7.66 -1.76
N ARG A 153 -12.94 6.47 -1.96
CA ARG A 153 -14.27 6.26 -2.56
C ARG A 153 -15.01 5.16 -1.80
N GLU A 154 -16.23 5.45 -1.35
CA GLU A 154 -17.14 4.45 -0.74
C GLU A 154 -16.51 3.61 0.40
N GLY A 155 -15.67 4.24 1.25
CA GLY A 155 -14.98 3.55 2.34
C GLY A 155 -13.71 2.79 1.93
N PHE A 156 -13.26 2.91 0.68
CA PHE A 156 -12.00 2.37 0.19
C PHE A 156 -10.97 3.46 -0.08
N CYS A 157 -9.72 3.16 0.22
CA CYS A 157 -8.57 3.81 -0.39
C CYS A 157 -8.28 3.07 -1.71
N VAL A 158 -8.54 3.74 -2.83
CA VAL A 158 -8.39 3.18 -4.18
C VAL A 158 -7.08 3.68 -4.76
N ILE A 159 -6.28 2.76 -5.31
CA ILE A 159 -5.02 3.05 -5.97
C ILE A 159 -5.07 2.47 -7.37
N HIS A 160 -4.89 3.32 -8.37
CA HIS A 160 -4.91 2.97 -9.79
C HIS A 160 -3.49 2.67 -10.28
N TYR A 161 -3.34 1.55 -11.00
CA TYR A 161 -2.12 1.15 -11.67
C TYR A 161 -2.38 0.82 -13.13
N ARG A 162 -1.32 0.90 -13.92
CA ARG A 162 -1.29 0.48 -15.31
C ARG A 162 -0.09 -0.43 -15.57
N CYS A 163 -0.32 -1.46 -16.38
CA CYS A 163 0.77 -2.21 -16.98
C CYS A 163 1.33 -1.45 -18.18
N VAL A 164 2.61 -1.12 -18.14
CA VAL A 164 3.36 -0.56 -19.27
C VAL A 164 4.25 -1.66 -19.85
N LYS A 165 4.21 -1.81 -21.17
CA LYS A 165 5.04 -2.77 -21.92
C LYS A 165 6.49 -2.33 -21.99
#